data_AF-A0A2J6MZE8-F1
#
_entry.id   AF-A0A2J6MZE8-F1
#
_cell.length_a   1.000
_cell.length_b   1.000
_cell.length_c   1.000
_cell.angle_alpha   90.00
_cell.angle_beta   90.00
_cell.angle_gamma   90.00
#
_symmetry.space_group_name_H-M   'P 1'
#
loop_
_entity.id
_entity.type
_entity.pdbx_description
1 polymer ?
#
loop_
_entity_poly.entity_id
_entity_poly.type
_entity_poly.pdbx_seq_one_letter_code
_entity_poly.pdbx_strand_id
1 'polypeptide(L)'
;MSYTQNAKKKMPADATSRQFYRVSLTTVPPPPPPPPPQTMPYPPVVEDVPVSYVVQTATISFEEKASRLELLVRILWYILTGLVGFVYSLVFGIIILVYGIIASILNIISFFKILITGKRWKIAFDWQAKLIAKSVNYNTRLYNYWMRRAPYFGLMIDKRTGLGMEPEPSKTPGGSPA
;
A
#
# COMPACT_ATOMS: atom_id res chain seq x y z
N MET A 1 -32.08 -41.88 -36.17
CA MET A 1 -31.18 -42.99 -35.77
C MET A 1 -29.85 -42.36 -35.40
N SER A 2 -29.19 -42.63 -34.29
CA SER A 2 -29.47 -43.38 -33.08
C SER A 2 -28.51 -42.85 -32.01
N TYR A 3 -28.91 -42.99 -30.76
CA TYR A 3 -28.18 -42.69 -29.53
C TYR A 3 -26.84 -43.45 -29.44
N THR A 4 -25.80 -42.93 -28.78
CA THR A 4 -25.37 -43.16 -27.37
C THR A 4 -23.83 -42.97 -27.37
N GLN A 5 -23.03 -42.78 -26.31
CA GLN A 5 -23.19 -42.76 -24.86
C GLN A 5 -21.92 -42.12 -24.26
N ASN A 6 -22.11 -41.20 -23.32
CA ASN A 6 -21.41 -41.08 -22.03
C ASN A 6 -20.02 -41.72 -21.87
N ALA A 7 -18.98 -40.88 -21.76
CA ALA A 7 -17.77 -41.19 -20.99
C ALA A 7 -17.70 -40.26 -19.77
N LYS A 8 -18.10 -40.86 -18.64
CA LYS A 8 -18.20 -40.33 -17.29
C LYS A 8 -16.80 -39.98 -16.76
N LYS A 9 -16.34 -38.74 -16.96
CA LYS A 9 -15.13 -38.24 -16.30
C LYS A 9 -15.45 -37.94 -14.85
N LYS A 10 -15.04 -38.83 -13.94
CA LYS A 10 -15.01 -38.60 -12.49
C LYS A 10 -14.18 -37.35 -12.22
N MET A 11 -14.84 -36.27 -11.81
CA MET A 11 -14.17 -35.12 -11.20
C MET A 11 -13.86 -35.46 -9.72
N PRO A 12 -12.68 -35.06 -9.22
CA PRO A 12 -12.31 -35.22 -7.83
C PRO A 12 -13.25 -34.40 -6.93
N ALA A 13 -13.58 -34.97 -5.78
CA ALA A 13 -14.39 -34.36 -4.73
C ALA A 13 -13.62 -33.22 -4.06
N ASP A 14 -13.60 -32.06 -4.71
CA ASP A 14 -13.27 -30.80 -4.03
C ASP A 14 -13.98 -29.65 -4.75
N ALA A 15 -15.26 -29.50 -4.46
CA ALA A 15 -16.08 -28.39 -4.93
C ALA A 15 -16.90 -27.85 -3.75
N THR A 16 -16.19 -27.16 -2.85
CA THR A 16 -16.57 -25.84 -2.29
C THR A 16 -18.06 -25.48 -2.49
N SER A 17 -18.92 -25.99 -1.63
CA SER A 17 -20.28 -25.49 -1.45
C SER A 17 -20.22 -24.21 -0.59
N ARG A 18 -20.03 -23.06 -1.23
CA ARG A 18 -20.29 -21.76 -0.62
C ARG A 18 -21.81 -21.59 -0.50
N GLN A 19 -22.37 -21.85 0.68
CA GLN A 19 -23.70 -21.36 1.03
C GLN A 19 -23.62 -19.84 1.15
N PHE A 20 -24.13 -19.13 0.14
CA PHE A 20 -24.44 -17.71 0.27
C PHE A 20 -25.80 -17.60 0.98
N TYR A 21 -25.80 -17.17 2.24
CA TYR A 21 -27.01 -16.69 2.90
C TYR A 21 -27.37 -15.32 2.33
N ARG A 22 -28.44 -15.28 1.53
CA ARG A 22 -29.04 -14.04 1.04
C ARG A 22 -29.89 -13.44 2.16
N VAL A 23 -29.33 -12.51 2.94
CA VAL A 23 -30.11 -11.70 3.89
C VAL A 23 -30.86 -10.63 3.09
N SER A 24 -32.18 -10.74 3.03
CA SER A 24 -33.03 -9.70 2.42
C SER A 24 -33.43 -8.72 3.51
N LEU A 25 -32.83 -7.53 3.51
CA LEU A 25 -33.26 -6.42 4.35
C LEU A 25 -34.44 -5.72 3.66
N THR A 26 -35.66 -5.90 4.16
CA THR A 26 -36.81 -5.09 3.74
C THR A 26 -36.90 -3.89 4.66
N THR A 27 -36.43 -2.73 4.20
CA THR A 27 -36.62 -1.45 4.90
C THR A 27 -37.91 -0.79 4.40
N VAL A 28 -38.94 -0.73 5.25
CA VAL A 28 -40.13 0.10 4.99
C VAL A 28 -39.88 1.48 5.61
N PRO A 29 -39.95 2.58 4.84
CA PRO A 29 -39.83 3.92 5.41
C PRO A 29 -41.10 4.28 6.22
N PRO A 30 -40.99 4.85 7.43
CA PRO A 30 -42.17 5.37 8.11
C PRO A 30 -42.67 6.65 7.39
N PRO A 31 -44.00 6.88 7.33
CA PRO A 31 -44.57 8.05 6.68
C PRO A 31 -44.18 9.36 7.41
N PRO A 32 -44.08 10.50 6.69
CA PRO A 32 -43.76 11.78 7.31
C PRO A 32 -44.91 12.26 8.23
N PRO A 33 -44.62 12.72 9.46
CA PRO A 33 -45.62 13.33 10.31
C PRO A 33 -46.02 14.75 9.82
N PRO A 34 -47.32 15.12 9.86
CA PRO A 34 -47.77 16.48 9.59
C PRO A 34 -47.31 17.48 10.68
N PRO A 35 -47.08 18.76 10.35
CA PRO A 35 -46.63 19.76 11.32
C PRO A 35 -47.81 20.30 12.15
N PRO A 36 -47.73 20.31 13.50
CA PRO A 36 -48.70 21.02 14.34
C PRO A 36 -48.29 22.48 14.62
N PRO A 37 -49.26 23.40 14.87
CA PRO A 37 -49.03 24.83 15.11
C PRO A 37 -48.23 25.15 16.37
N GLN A 38 -47.58 26.32 16.33
CA GLN A 38 -46.60 26.82 17.28
C GLN A 38 -47.15 27.09 18.69
N THR A 39 -46.34 26.66 19.66
CA THR A 39 -46.03 27.19 21.01
C THR A 39 -47.19 27.63 21.93
N MET A 40 -47.36 26.87 23.03
CA MET A 40 -47.36 27.24 24.47
C MET A 40 -47.74 25.96 25.27
N PRO A 41 -47.48 25.76 26.58
CA PRO A 41 -46.46 26.24 27.54
C PRO A 41 -45.64 25.07 28.21
N TYR A 42 -44.48 25.40 28.80
CA TYR A 42 -43.58 24.57 29.66
C TYR A 42 -43.02 23.24 29.07
N PRO A 43 -41.69 22.98 29.17
CA PRO A 43 -41.13 21.73 28.64
C PRO A 43 -41.56 20.55 29.53
N PRO A 44 -42.23 19.51 28.99
CA PRO A 44 -42.32 18.24 29.68
C PRO A 44 -40.95 17.58 29.70
N VAL A 45 -40.63 16.96 30.83
CA VAL A 45 -39.46 16.10 31.01
C VAL A 45 -39.38 15.12 29.83
N VAL A 46 -38.31 15.21 29.06
CA VAL A 46 -38.00 14.25 27.99
C VAL A 46 -37.74 12.92 28.70
N GLU A 47 -38.70 12.01 28.65
CA GLU A 47 -38.43 10.62 29.01
C GLU A 47 -37.32 10.11 28.08
N ASP A 48 -36.20 9.71 28.68
CA ASP A 48 -35.10 9.06 27.98
C ASP A 48 -35.64 7.81 27.27
N VAL A 49 -35.95 7.93 25.98
CA VAL A 49 -36.32 6.79 25.15
C VAL A 49 -35.10 5.86 25.13
N PRO A 50 -35.18 4.65 25.69
CA PRO A 50 -34.05 3.74 25.69
C PRO A 50 -33.80 3.30 24.25
N VAL A 51 -32.82 3.90 23.58
CA VAL A 51 -32.35 3.47 22.28
C VAL A 51 -31.68 2.12 22.47
N SER A 52 -32.44 1.04 22.26
CA SER A 52 -31.92 -0.32 22.27
C SER A 52 -31.07 -0.52 21.01
N TYR A 53 -29.78 -0.25 21.09
CA TYR A 53 -28.86 -0.62 20.03
C TYR A 53 -28.70 -2.15 20.05
N VAL A 54 -29.29 -2.83 19.07
CA VAL A 54 -29.06 -4.27 18.87
C VAL A 54 -27.64 -4.40 18.31
N VAL A 55 -26.66 -4.61 19.19
CA VAL A 55 -25.31 -5.02 18.79
C VAL A 55 -25.44 -6.38 18.14
N GLN A 56 -25.46 -6.43 16.80
CA GLN A 56 -25.28 -7.68 16.07
C GLN A 56 -23.84 -8.14 16.28
N THR A 57 -23.60 -8.85 17.38
CA THR A 57 -22.39 -9.66 17.54
C THR A 57 -22.47 -10.77 16.50
N ALA A 58 -21.96 -10.50 15.30
CA ALA A 58 -21.71 -11.54 14.32
C ALA A 58 -20.65 -12.47 14.92
N THR A 59 -21.10 -13.55 15.56
CA THR A 59 -20.26 -14.66 16.00
C THR A 59 -19.78 -15.37 14.75
N ILE A 60 -18.69 -14.86 14.17
CA ILE A 60 -17.93 -15.55 13.14
C ILE A 60 -17.33 -16.77 13.83
N SER A 61 -17.87 -17.95 13.52
CA SER A 61 -17.29 -19.21 13.98
C SER A 61 -15.93 -19.37 13.30
N PHE A 62 -14.87 -18.97 14.00
CA PHE A 62 -13.51 -19.28 13.57
C PHE A 62 -13.36 -20.79 13.68
N GLU A 63 -13.46 -21.49 12.55
CA GLU A 63 -13.11 -22.90 12.46
C GLU A 63 -11.58 -23.02 12.55
N GLU A 64 -11.06 -22.94 13.78
CA GLU A 64 -9.65 -23.16 14.08
C GLU A 64 -9.31 -24.65 13.93
N LYS A 65 -9.16 -25.10 12.70
CA LYS A 65 -8.46 -26.36 12.37
C LYS A 65 -7.01 -26.12 11.97
N ALA A 66 -6.37 -25.09 12.51
CA ALA A 66 -4.92 -25.02 12.47
C ALA A 66 -4.39 -26.10 13.43
N SER A 67 -4.03 -27.25 12.87
CA SER A 67 -3.40 -28.33 13.62
C SER A 67 -2.15 -27.76 14.29
N ARG A 68 -2.01 -27.96 15.62
CA ARG A 68 -0.89 -27.43 16.41
C ARG A 68 0.48 -27.77 15.79
N LEU A 69 0.55 -28.86 15.04
CA LEU A 69 1.73 -29.30 14.30
C LEU A 69 2.03 -28.43 13.07
N GLU A 70 1.02 -27.96 12.34
CA GLU A 70 1.22 -27.06 11.20
C GLU A 70 1.85 -25.73 11.64
N LEU A 71 1.41 -25.20 12.77
CA LEU A 71 1.97 -23.99 13.34
C LEU A 71 3.44 -24.16 13.74
N LEU A 72 3.80 -25.31 14.33
CA LEU A 72 5.20 -25.63 14.65
C LEU A 72 6.07 -25.77 13.40
N VAL A 73 5.56 -26.42 12.34
CA VAL A 73 6.29 -26.56 11.07
C VAL A 73 6.56 -25.19 10.43
N ARG A 74 5.56 -24.28 10.45
CA ARG A 74 5.75 -22.92 9.93
C ARG A 74 6.80 -22.15 10.72
N ILE A 75 6.74 -22.19 12.05
CA ILE A 75 7.75 -21.52 12.90
C ILE A 75 9.14 -22.07 12.61
N LEU A 76 9.30 -23.39 12.53
CA LEU A 76 10.59 -24.02 12.27
C LEU A 76 11.12 -23.67 10.87
N TRP A 77 10.25 -23.59 9.87
CA TRP A 77 10.61 -23.16 8.52
C TRP A 77 11.06 -21.69 8.46
N TYR A 78 10.38 -20.78 9.18
CA TYR A 78 10.80 -19.38 9.28
C TYR A 78 12.15 -19.23 9.98
N ILE A 79 12.41 -20.01 11.03
CA ILE A 79 13.71 -20.01 11.70
C ILE A 79 14.82 -20.49 10.75
N LEU A 80 14.57 -21.59 10.02
CA LEU A 80 15.53 -22.13 9.06
C LEU A 80 15.84 -21.14 7.93
N THR A 81 14.81 -20.59 7.30
CA THR A 81 14.96 -19.60 6.22
C THR A 81 15.60 -18.29 6.72
N GLY A 82 15.26 -17.86 7.94
CA GLY A 82 15.88 -16.71 8.61
C GLY A 82 17.37 -16.94 8.88
N LEU A 83 17.76 -18.12 9.37
CA LEU A 83 19.15 -18.46 9.64
C LEU A 83 19.98 -18.52 8.35
N VAL A 84 19.45 -19.13 7.29
CA VAL A 84 20.08 -19.14 5.97
C VAL A 84 20.23 -17.70 5.45
N GLY A 85 19.16 -16.90 5.51
CA GLY A 85 19.18 -15.49 5.11
C GLY A 85 20.21 -14.67 5.89
N PHE A 86 20.36 -14.90 7.19
CA PHE A 86 21.35 -14.23 8.03
C PHE A 86 22.79 -14.54 7.61
N VAL A 87 23.11 -15.83 7.37
CA VAL A 87 24.44 -16.25 6.89
C VAL A 87 24.75 -15.62 5.53
N TYR A 88 23.81 -15.66 4.59
CA TYR A 88 23.99 -15.01 3.29
C TYR A 88 24.16 -13.50 3.43
N SER A 89 23.37 -12.84 4.27
CA SER A 89 23.49 -11.40 4.50
C SER A 89 24.83 -11.02 5.11
N LEU A 90 25.43 -11.85 5.98
CA LEU A 90 26.77 -11.60 6.51
C LEU A 90 27.83 -11.69 5.42
N VAL A 91 27.80 -12.75 4.61
CA VAL A 91 28.77 -12.93 3.52
C VAL A 91 28.65 -11.79 2.50
N PHE A 92 27.44 -11.50 2.02
CA PHE A 92 27.21 -10.38 1.10
C PHE A 92 27.53 -9.04 1.72
N GLY A 93 27.24 -8.84 3.01
CA GLY A 93 27.56 -7.61 3.74
C GLY A 93 29.07 -7.36 3.78
N ILE A 94 29.86 -8.38 4.08
CA ILE A 94 31.34 -8.29 4.07
C ILE A 94 31.83 -7.98 2.65
N ILE A 95 31.31 -8.65 1.63
CA ILE A 95 31.69 -8.40 0.22
C ILE A 95 31.41 -6.94 -0.15
N ILE A 96 30.20 -6.45 0.11
CA ILE A 96 29.81 -5.06 -0.18
C ILE A 96 30.70 -4.06 0.57
N LEU A 97 31.04 -4.34 1.84
CA LEU A 97 31.93 -3.50 2.63
C LEU A 97 33.33 -3.42 2.00
N VAL A 98 33.91 -4.54 1.60
CA VAL A 98 35.22 -4.58 0.93
C VAL A 98 35.19 -3.80 -0.38
N TYR A 99 34.17 -4.01 -1.21
CA TYR A 99 33.99 -3.23 -2.44
C TYR A 99 33.84 -1.74 -2.17
N GLY A 100 33.16 -1.35 -1.09
CA GLY A 100 33.03 0.05 -0.66
C GLY A 100 34.38 0.67 -0.30
N ILE A 101 35.23 -0.05 0.44
CA ILE A 101 36.59 0.42 0.77
C ILE A 101 37.43 0.59 -0.50
N ILE A 102 37.42 -0.40 -1.40
CA ILE A 102 38.17 -0.33 -2.67
C ILE A 102 37.69 0.86 -3.51
N ALA A 103 36.37 1.05 -3.64
CA ALA A 103 35.80 2.17 -4.38
C ALA A 103 36.19 3.53 -3.76
N SER A 104 36.21 3.63 -2.42
CA SER A 104 36.65 4.83 -1.70
C SER A 104 38.11 5.17 -2.00
N ILE A 105 39.02 4.18 -1.93
CA ILE A 105 40.44 4.37 -2.24
C ILE A 105 40.62 4.81 -3.70
N LEU A 106 39.93 4.17 -4.64
CA LEU A 106 39.98 4.55 -6.06
C LEU A 106 39.45 5.97 -6.30
N ASN A 107 38.44 6.41 -5.55
CA ASN A 107 37.93 7.78 -5.62
C ASN A 107 38.98 8.79 -5.15
N ILE A 108 39.68 8.51 -4.05
CA ILE A 108 40.78 9.35 -3.54
C ILE A 108 41.92 9.43 -4.57
N ILE A 109 42.34 8.30 -5.15
CA ILE A 109 43.37 8.30 -6.20
C ILE A 109 42.91 9.11 -7.41
N SER A 110 41.65 8.96 -7.82
CA SER A 110 41.08 9.72 -8.94
C SER A 110 41.06 11.21 -8.66
N PHE A 111 40.74 11.61 -7.43
CA PHE A 111 40.79 13.00 -6.97
C PHE A 111 42.20 13.60 -7.10
N PHE A 112 43.24 12.89 -6.64
CA PHE A 112 44.63 13.34 -6.80
C PHE A 112 45.07 13.39 -8.26
N LYS A 113 44.65 12.42 -9.08
CA LYS A 113 44.92 12.46 -10.53
C LYS A 113 44.34 13.72 -11.16
N ILE A 114 43.09 14.07 -10.82
CA ILE A 114 42.42 15.28 -11.33
C ILE A 114 43.13 16.55 -10.85
N LEU A 115 43.59 16.62 -9.60
CA LEU A 115 44.36 17.76 -9.11
C LEU A 115 45.65 18.00 -9.93
N ILE A 116 46.40 16.94 -10.20
CA ILE A 116 47.65 17.03 -10.96
C ILE A 116 47.37 17.35 -12.44
N THR A 117 46.41 16.67 -13.07
CA THR A 117 46.09 16.88 -14.49
C THR A 117 45.38 18.20 -14.76
N GLY A 118 44.53 18.67 -13.83
CA GLY A 118 43.80 19.94 -13.95
C GLY A 118 44.73 21.15 -14.03
N LYS A 119 45.89 21.10 -13.37
CA LYS A 119 46.91 22.16 -13.47
C LYS A 119 47.51 22.25 -14.88
N ARG A 120 47.64 21.13 -15.59
CA ARG A 120 48.34 21.06 -16.88
C ARG A 120 47.40 21.27 -18.07
N TRP A 121 46.12 20.89 -17.97
CA TRP A 121 45.17 20.86 -19.11
C TRP A 121 43.81 21.49 -18.76
N LYS A 122 43.76 22.83 -18.65
CA LYS A 122 42.53 23.60 -18.32
C LYS A 122 41.34 23.29 -19.25
N ILE A 123 41.58 23.15 -20.55
CA ILE A 123 40.52 22.89 -21.54
C ILE A 123 39.83 21.55 -21.31
N ALA A 124 40.59 20.49 -21.04
CA ALA A 124 40.03 19.17 -20.76
C ALA A 124 39.25 19.16 -19.43
N PHE A 125 39.75 19.91 -18.43
CA PHE A 125 39.09 20.05 -17.15
C PHE A 125 37.73 20.77 -17.27
N ASP A 126 37.67 21.91 -17.98
CA ASP A 126 36.40 22.63 -18.20
C ASP A 126 35.38 21.78 -18.97
N TRP A 127 35.85 20.97 -19.93
CA TRP A 127 34.99 20.02 -20.64
C TRP A 127 34.44 18.92 -19.71
N GLN A 128 35.29 18.33 -18.86
CA GLN A 128 34.86 17.33 -17.86
C GLN A 128 33.87 17.93 -16.86
N ALA A 129 34.16 19.13 -16.35
CA ALA A 129 33.27 19.84 -15.43
C ALA A 129 31.90 20.11 -16.07
N LYS A 130 31.88 20.51 -17.34
CA LYS A 130 30.64 20.72 -18.10
C LYS A 130 29.86 19.42 -18.34
N LEU A 131 30.54 18.30 -18.59
CA LEU A 131 29.91 16.98 -18.69
C LEU A 131 29.30 16.54 -17.37
N ILE A 132 30.01 16.69 -16.25
CA ILE A 132 29.50 16.35 -14.92
C ILE A 132 28.28 17.21 -14.59
N ALA A 133 28.34 18.52 -14.83
CA ALA A 133 27.19 19.41 -14.63
C ALA A 133 25.98 18.99 -15.48
N LYS A 134 26.20 18.57 -16.73
CA LYS A 134 25.13 18.10 -17.61
C LYS A 134 24.57 16.74 -17.17
N SER A 135 25.42 15.82 -16.70
CA SER A 135 24.99 14.50 -16.23
C SER A 135 24.19 14.59 -14.93
N VAL A 136 24.61 15.44 -13.99
CA VAL A 136 23.86 15.71 -12.75
C VAL A 136 22.49 16.27 -13.08
N ASN A 137 22.41 17.30 -13.93
CA ASN A 137 21.13 17.86 -14.36
C ASN A 137 20.22 16.81 -15.05
N TYR A 138 20.79 15.94 -15.87
CA TYR A 138 20.04 14.85 -16.50
C TYR A 138 19.52 13.83 -15.48
N ASN A 139 20.36 13.39 -14.54
CA ASN A 139 19.98 12.47 -13.48
C ASN A 139 18.91 13.07 -12.56
N THR A 140 19.03 14.35 -12.18
CA THR A 140 18.01 15.02 -11.37
C THR A 140 16.68 15.12 -12.12
N ARG A 141 16.71 15.41 -13.43
CA ARG A 141 15.49 15.38 -14.26
C ARG A 141 14.88 13.99 -14.31
N LEU A 142 15.69 12.96 -14.56
CA LEU A 142 15.23 11.57 -14.61
C LEU A 142 14.63 11.14 -13.27
N TYR A 143 15.27 11.49 -12.16
CA TYR A 143 14.79 11.22 -10.81
C TYR A 143 13.45 11.92 -10.54
N ASN A 144 13.33 13.20 -10.92
CA ASN A 144 12.08 13.95 -10.84
C ASN A 144 10.97 13.34 -11.72
N TYR A 145 11.29 12.85 -12.92
CA TYR A 145 10.34 12.13 -13.77
C TYR A 145 9.91 10.81 -13.15
N TRP A 146 10.83 10.06 -12.56
CA TRP A 146 10.55 8.78 -11.92
C TRP A 146 9.66 8.97 -10.69
N MET A 147 9.97 9.95 -9.84
CA MET A 147 9.12 10.33 -8.71
C MET A 147 7.72 10.80 -9.13
N ARG A 148 7.60 11.55 -10.23
CA ARG A 148 6.28 11.94 -10.77
C ARG A 148 5.47 10.76 -11.32
N ARG A 149 6.11 9.74 -11.88
CA ARG A 149 5.43 8.56 -12.45
C ARG A 149 5.07 7.50 -11.41
N ALA A 150 5.79 7.42 -10.30
CA ALA A 150 5.54 6.48 -9.22
C ALA A 150 5.27 7.18 -7.88
N PRO A 151 4.23 8.05 -7.77
CA PRO A 151 3.90 8.76 -6.54
C PRO A 151 3.57 7.82 -5.38
N TYR A 152 3.17 6.57 -5.68
CA TYR A 152 2.87 5.54 -4.71
C TYR A 152 4.06 5.16 -3.81
N PHE A 153 5.32 5.34 -4.26
CA PHE A 153 6.49 5.12 -3.40
C PHE A 153 6.65 6.20 -2.31
N GLY A 154 6.15 7.43 -2.55
CA GLY A 154 6.11 8.49 -1.52
C GLY A 154 4.88 8.40 -0.61
N LEU A 155 3.77 7.85 -1.12
CA LEU A 155 2.51 7.70 -0.37
C LEU A 155 2.48 6.49 0.58
N MET A 156 3.44 5.55 0.50
CA MET A 156 3.54 4.46 1.49
C MET A 156 4.04 4.92 2.88
N ILE A 157 4.37 6.21 3.04
CA ILE A 157 4.86 6.78 4.31
C ILE A 157 3.76 7.54 5.06
N ASP A 158 2.65 7.94 4.42
CA ASP A 158 1.55 8.62 5.11
C ASP A 158 0.23 7.88 4.93
N LYS A 159 -0.02 6.94 5.85
CA LYS A 159 -1.38 6.44 6.14
C LYS A 159 -2.14 7.52 6.93
N ARG A 160 -2.44 8.67 6.32
CA ARG A 160 -3.54 9.50 6.79
C ARG A 160 -4.82 9.00 6.15
N THR A 161 -5.65 8.37 6.97
CA THR A 161 -7.06 8.14 6.67
C THR A 161 -7.64 9.46 6.18
N GLY A 162 -8.07 9.51 4.91
CA GLY A 162 -8.76 10.67 4.37
C GLY A 162 -9.98 10.95 5.24
N LEU A 163 -9.89 11.97 6.10
CA LEU A 163 -11.06 12.58 6.71
C LEU A 163 -11.88 13.08 5.54
N GLY A 164 -13.01 12.43 5.27
CA GLY A 164 -13.93 12.69 4.17
C GLY A 164 -14.59 14.07 4.28
N MET A 165 -13.78 15.11 4.24
CA MET A 165 -14.17 16.51 4.16
C MET A 165 -13.55 17.11 2.89
N GLU A 166 -13.69 16.42 1.77
CA GLU A 166 -13.61 17.09 0.48
C GLU A 166 -15.02 17.66 0.21
N PRO A 167 -15.23 18.99 0.28
CA PRO A 167 -16.51 19.57 -0.10
C PRO A 167 -16.73 19.33 -1.59
N GLU A 168 -17.93 18.85 -1.97
CA GLU A 168 -18.26 18.61 -3.37
C GLU A 168 -17.95 19.85 -4.24
N PRO A 169 -17.42 19.66 -5.46
CA PRO A 169 -17.15 20.75 -6.38
C PRO A 169 -18.44 21.53 -6.65
N SER A 170 -18.43 22.82 -6.37
CA SER A 170 -19.58 23.70 -6.57
C SER A 170 -20.04 23.62 -8.03
N LYS A 171 -21.31 23.29 -8.25
CA LYS A 171 -21.96 23.28 -9.58
C LYS A 171 -22.28 24.70 -10.07
N THR A 172 -21.35 25.64 -9.91
CA THR A 172 -21.53 27.00 -10.44
C THR A 172 -20.74 27.11 -11.74
N PRO A 173 -21.41 27.18 -12.90
CA PRO A 173 -20.71 27.40 -14.17
C PRO A 173 -20.22 28.86 -14.20
N GLY A 174 -18.90 29.06 -14.09
CA GLY A 174 -18.30 30.36 -14.43
C GLY A 174 -17.27 30.96 -13.47
N GLY A 175 -16.46 30.16 -12.77
CA GLY A 175 -15.31 30.69 -12.00
C GLY A 175 -13.98 30.37 -12.67
N SER A 176 -13.39 31.35 -13.35
CA SER A 176 -12.04 31.27 -13.96
C SER A 176 -10.96 31.18 -12.86
N PRO A 177 -9.99 30.26 -12.94
CA PRO A 177 -8.90 30.19 -11.97
C PRO A 177 -7.87 31.31 -12.21
N ALA A 178 -7.41 31.91 -11.11
CA ALA A 178 -6.20 32.72 -11.02
C ALA A 178 -5.10 31.91 -10.34
#